data_AF-A0A1H0RIR3-F1
#
_entry.id   AF-A0A1H0RIR3-F1
#
_cell.length_a   1.000
_cell.length_b   1.000
_cell.length_c   1.000
_cell.angle_alpha   90.00
_cell.angle_beta   90.00
_cell.angle_gamma   90.00
#
_symmetry.space_group_name_H-M   'P 1'
#
loop_
_entity.id
_entity.type
_entity.pdbx_description
1 polymer ?
#
loop_
_entity_poly.entity_id
_entity_poly.type
_entity_poly.pdbx_seq_one_letter_code
_entity_poly.pdbx_strand_id
1 'polypeptide(L)'
;MKNKLGKIFLAIIIIMVIGCGVKIFTNREMIGTEIDSYSNVPVYYNGKIYTETYGENYGEDGYYYGYEWQCVEYVKRFYHQIKDHKMPDVYGNAKEFFDDSVPQGELNKSRDLVQYRNGESVKPEVDDLIVFTNSKYGHVAIVTEVKSNYIEVIQQNVYGKTREQYELVLEDGQYYVGTIQKPAGWLRKG
;
A
#
# COMPACT_ATOMS: atom_id res chain seq x y z
N MET A 1 -9.97 -48.70 25.10
CA MET A 1 -9.53 -48.02 23.86
C MET A 1 -10.18 -46.64 23.65
N LYS A 2 -11.52 -46.48 23.80
CA LYS A 2 -12.23 -45.19 23.62
C LYS A 2 -11.66 -44.00 24.43
N ASN A 3 -11.30 -44.21 25.70
CA ASN A 3 -10.77 -43.15 26.57
C ASN A 3 -9.34 -42.67 26.21
N LYS A 4 -8.55 -43.50 25.51
CA LYS A 4 -7.19 -43.13 25.07
C LYS A 4 -7.24 -42.26 23.81
N LEU A 5 -8.16 -42.60 22.90
CA LEU A 5 -8.42 -41.81 21.68
C LEU A 5 -9.01 -40.44 22.01
N GLY A 6 -9.95 -40.35 22.97
CA GLY A 6 -10.50 -39.06 23.42
C GLY A 6 -9.47 -38.14 24.09
N LYS A 7 -8.53 -38.69 24.86
CA LYS A 7 -7.42 -37.92 25.45
C LYS A 7 -6.44 -37.40 24.40
N ILE A 8 -6.13 -38.21 23.38
CA ILE A 8 -5.29 -37.78 22.24
C ILE A 8 -5.99 -36.65 21.46
N PHE A 9 -7.28 -36.80 21.18
CA PHE A 9 -8.06 -35.77 20.49
C PHE A 9 -8.11 -34.45 21.27
N LEU A 10 -8.32 -34.51 22.58
CA LEU A 10 -8.29 -33.33 23.46
C LEU A 10 -6.91 -32.67 23.49
N ALA A 11 -5.82 -33.45 23.56
CA ALA A 11 -4.45 -32.93 23.52
C ALA A 11 -4.15 -32.22 22.19
N ILE A 12 -4.60 -32.77 21.07
CA ILE A 12 -4.47 -32.16 19.74
C ILE A 12 -5.22 -30.82 19.67
N ILE A 13 -6.45 -30.75 20.22
CA ILE A 13 -7.21 -29.50 20.30
C ILE A 13 -6.46 -28.45 21.15
N ILE A 14 -5.95 -28.83 22.31
CA ILE A 14 -5.20 -27.92 23.19
C ILE A 14 -3.96 -27.38 22.47
N ILE A 15 -3.19 -28.23 21.78
CA ILE A 15 -2.03 -27.81 21.00
C ILE A 15 -2.44 -26.83 19.88
N MET A 16 -3.56 -27.09 19.18
CA MET A 16 -4.06 -26.17 18.17
C MET A 16 -4.49 -24.82 18.76
N VAL A 17 -5.19 -24.81 19.90
CA VAL A 17 -5.62 -23.58 20.58
C VAL A 17 -4.41 -22.77 21.06
N ILE A 18 -3.42 -23.42 21.67
CA ILE A 18 -2.17 -22.77 22.09
C ILE A 18 -1.43 -22.21 20.87
N GLY A 19 -1.29 -23.01 19.81
CA GLY A 19 -0.63 -22.60 18.57
C GLY A 19 -1.31 -21.40 17.90
N CYS A 20 -2.65 -21.38 17.86
CA CYS A 20 -3.43 -20.24 17.38
C CYS A 20 -3.25 -19.02 18.28
N GLY A 21 -3.30 -19.20 19.61
CA GLY A 21 -3.09 -18.13 20.59
C GLY A 21 -1.72 -17.46 20.44
N VAL A 22 -0.65 -18.26 20.31
CA VAL A 22 0.71 -17.77 20.06
C VAL A 22 0.76 -16.98 18.75
N LYS A 23 0.19 -17.49 17.64
CA LYS A 23 0.19 -16.79 16.34
C LYS A 23 -0.58 -15.46 16.33
N ILE A 24 -1.61 -15.33 17.16
CA ILE A 24 -2.37 -14.08 17.32
C ILE A 24 -1.59 -13.11 18.18
N PHE A 25 -1.00 -13.59 19.28
CA PHE A 25 -0.18 -12.78 20.18
C PHE A 25 1.05 -12.20 19.46
N THR A 26 1.83 -13.05 18.79
CA THR A 26 3.02 -12.60 18.04
C THR A 26 2.67 -11.66 16.89
N ASN A 27 1.47 -11.78 16.29
CA ASN A 27 1.01 -10.83 15.28
C ASN A 27 0.81 -9.43 15.88
N ARG A 28 0.24 -9.35 17.09
CA ARG A 28 -0.04 -8.07 17.74
C ARG A 28 1.25 -7.36 18.17
N GLU A 29 2.24 -8.09 18.67
CA GLU A 29 3.53 -7.51 19.08
C GLU A 29 4.32 -6.92 17.91
N MET A 30 4.12 -7.41 16.69
CA MET A 30 4.80 -6.92 15.50
C MET A 30 4.16 -5.64 14.92
N ILE A 31 2.94 -5.28 15.32
CA ILE A 31 2.26 -4.11 14.73
C ILE A 31 3.09 -2.85 15.03
N GLY A 32 3.37 -2.08 13.99
CA GLY A 32 4.20 -0.86 14.09
C GLY A 32 5.70 -1.09 14.13
N THR A 33 6.19 -2.33 14.01
CA THR A 33 7.62 -2.55 13.75
C THR A 33 7.96 -2.19 12.31
N GLU A 34 9.12 -1.56 12.11
CA GLU A 34 9.68 -1.35 10.77
C GLU A 34 10.03 -2.69 10.12
N ILE A 35 9.59 -2.89 8.88
CA ILE A 35 9.78 -4.14 8.12
C ILE A 35 10.45 -3.94 6.75
N ASP A 36 10.55 -2.69 6.28
CA ASP A 36 11.25 -2.27 5.06
C ASP A 36 11.40 -0.74 5.12
N SER A 37 12.13 -0.14 4.19
CA SER A 37 12.19 1.31 4.04
C SER A 37 12.55 1.72 2.62
N TYR A 38 12.16 2.93 2.24
CA TYR A 38 12.55 3.54 0.98
C TYR A 38 12.78 5.04 1.18
N SER A 39 13.92 5.55 0.70
CA SER A 39 14.35 6.94 0.94
C SER A 39 14.31 7.34 2.43
N ASN A 40 14.67 6.40 3.32
CA ASN A 40 14.58 6.53 4.78
C ASN A 40 13.16 6.70 5.34
N VAL A 41 12.13 6.45 4.53
CA VAL A 41 10.73 6.40 4.98
C VAL A 41 10.39 4.94 5.33
N PRO A 42 10.20 4.61 6.62
CA PRO A 42 9.96 3.24 7.05
C PRO A 42 8.58 2.75 6.63
N VAL A 43 8.52 1.47 6.26
CA VAL A 43 7.29 0.68 6.10
C VAL A 43 7.06 -0.05 7.41
N TYR A 44 5.90 0.16 8.00
CA TYR A 44 5.51 -0.50 9.25
C TYR A 44 4.54 -1.65 9.01
N TYR A 45 4.65 -2.67 9.86
CA TYR A 45 3.75 -3.81 9.82
C TYR A 45 2.34 -3.44 10.32
N ASN A 46 1.32 -3.63 9.49
CA ASN A 46 -0.09 -3.35 9.82
C ASN A 46 -0.85 -4.54 10.42
N GLY A 47 -0.19 -5.65 10.74
CA GLY A 47 -0.89 -6.85 11.20
C GLY A 47 -1.62 -7.62 10.08
N LYS A 48 -2.16 -8.79 10.45
CA LYS A 48 -2.91 -9.69 9.54
C LYS A 48 -4.32 -9.20 9.16
N ILE A 49 -4.88 -8.23 9.85
CA ILE A 49 -6.23 -7.74 9.55
C ILE A 49 -6.09 -6.34 8.96
N TYR A 50 -5.95 -6.27 7.64
CA TYR A 50 -5.63 -5.03 6.91
C TYR A 50 -6.64 -3.89 7.08
N THR A 51 -7.85 -4.19 7.59
CA THR A 51 -8.91 -3.22 7.87
C THR A 51 -8.89 -2.68 9.29
N GLU A 52 -8.09 -3.26 10.19
CA GLU A 52 -7.91 -2.71 11.53
C GLU A 52 -7.09 -1.42 11.48
N THR A 53 -7.29 -0.59 12.50
CA THR A 53 -6.58 0.68 12.70
C THR A 53 -6.01 0.68 14.11
N TYR A 54 -4.82 1.23 14.28
CA TYR A 54 -4.08 1.18 15.55
C TYR A 54 -3.79 2.57 16.14
N GLY A 55 -4.19 3.62 15.44
CA GLY A 55 -3.94 5.01 15.80
C GLY A 55 -4.02 5.91 14.57
N GLU A 56 -3.81 7.19 14.80
CA GLU A 56 -3.66 8.22 13.77
C GLU A 56 -2.21 8.70 13.80
N ASN A 57 -1.56 8.79 12.63
CA ASN A 57 -0.19 9.26 12.50
C ASN A 57 -0.13 10.68 11.93
N TYR A 58 0.80 11.49 12.44
CA TYR A 58 0.97 12.90 12.10
C TYR A 58 2.44 13.27 11.89
N GLY A 59 2.69 14.25 11.04
CA GLY A 59 3.97 14.96 10.99
C GLY A 59 4.17 15.86 12.21
N GLU A 60 5.42 16.27 12.47
CA GLU A 60 5.78 17.20 13.56
C GLU A 60 5.03 18.54 13.46
N ASP A 61 4.66 18.92 12.23
CA ASP A 61 3.90 20.11 11.89
C ASP A 61 2.38 19.93 11.93
N GLY A 62 1.91 18.76 12.41
CA GLY A 62 0.50 18.42 12.54
C GLY A 62 -0.17 17.94 11.24
N TYR A 63 0.58 17.71 10.16
CA TYR A 63 -0.02 17.14 8.95
C TYR A 63 -0.46 15.70 9.18
N TYR A 64 -1.76 15.42 9.02
CA TYR A 64 -2.31 14.08 9.19
C TYR A 64 -1.89 13.15 8.05
N TYR A 65 -1.15 12.08 8.36
CA TYR A 65 -0.75 11.08 7.38
C TYR A 65 -1.87 10.09 7.11
N GLY A 66 -2.50 9.56 8.15
CA GLY A 66 -3.52 8.52 8.02
C GLY A 66 -3.58 7.63 9.24
N TYR A 67 -4.37 6.57 9.14
CA TYR A 67 -4.41 5.54 10.17
C TYR A 67 -3.15 4.68 10.13
N GLU A 68 -2.54 4.47 11.29
CA GLU A 68 -1.45 3.52 11.49
C GLU A 68 -1.94 2.09 11.20
N TRP A 69 -1.32 1.30 10.31
CA TRP A 69 -0.23 1.55 9.35
C TRP A 69 -0.72 1.25 7.93
N GLN A 70 -1.73 2.01 7.50
CA GLN A 70 -2.42 1.78 6.23
C GLN A 70 -1.60 2.24 5.02
N CYS A 71 -2.01 1.82 3.82
CA CYS A 71 -1.33 2.21 2.58
C CYS A 71 -1.43 3.73 2.30
N VAL A 72 -2.58 4.34 2.62
CA VAL A 72 -2.78 5.80 2.50
C VAL A 72 -1.85 6.58 3.44
N GLU A 73 -1.69 6.08 4.67
CA GLU A 73 -0.76 6.67 5.66
C GLU A 73 0.66 6.69 5.11
N TYR A 74 1.12 5.57 4.54
CA TYR A 74 2.46 5.46 3.99
C TYR A 74 2.73 6.45 2.85
N VAL A 75 1.86 6.51 1.84
CA VAL A 75 2.09 7.37 0.67
C VAL A 75 2.03 8.85 1.03
N LYS A 76 1.14 9.25 1.94
CA LYS A 76 1.06 10.64 2.41
C LYS A 76 2.28 10.99 3.25
N ARG A 77 2.75 10.10 4.13
CA ARG A 77 3.98 10.30 4.89
C ARG A 77 5.20 10.39 3.98
N PHE A 78 5.30 9.55 2.96
CA PHE A 78 6.37 9.60 1.97
C PHE A 78 6.40 10.94 1.22
N TYR A 79 5.27 11.37 0.64
CA TYR A 79 5.21 12.64 -0.08
C TYR A 79 5.49 13.85 0.81
N HIS A 80 5.04 13.81 2.07
CA HIS A 80 5.35 14.87 3.02
C HIS A 80 6.85 14.95 3.32
N GLN A 81 7.48 13.82 3.67
CA GLN A 81 8.88 13.80 4.10
C GLN A 81 9.88 13.97 2.95
N ILE A 82 9.56 13.45 1.76
CA ILE A 82 10.50 13.36 0.63
C ILE A 82 10.24 14.43 -0.43
N LYS A 83 8.99 14.88 -0.57
CA LYS A 83 8.57 15.83 -1.61
C LYS A 83 8.12 17.18 -1.04
N ASP A 84 8.20 17.38 0.28
CA ASP A 84 7.67 18.56 0.98
C ASP A 84 6.21 18.85 0.57
N HIS A 85 5.42 17.78 0.40
CA HIS A 85 4.11 17.85 -0.22
C HIS A 85 2.99 17.43 0.74
N LYS A 86 2.01 18.32 0.90
CA LYS A 86 0.77 18.04 1.65
C LYS A 86 -0.39 17.96 0.67
N MET A 87 -1.01 16.79 0.61
CA MET A 87 -2.25 16.61 -0.15
C MET A 87 -3.40 17.39 0.53
N PRO A 88 -4.14 18.24 -0.20
CA PRO A 88 -5.22 19.06 0.37
C PRO A 88 -6.35 18.25 1.00
N ASP A 89 -6.81 17.21 0.31
CA ASP A 89 -7.74 16.25 0.87
C ASP A 89 -6.96 15.18 1.64
N VAL A 90 -7.13 15.18 2.96
CA VAL A 90 -6.40 14.30 3.87
C VAL A 90 -7.15 13.00 4.18
N TYR A 91 -8.40 12.86 3.72
CA TYR A 91 -9.24 11.70 3.98
C TYR A 91 -9.48 10.88 2.71
N GLY A 92 -10.20 9.78 2.91
CA GLY A 92 -10.65 8.90 1.85
C GLY A 92 -9.88 7.59 1.76
N ASN A 93 -10.44 6.69 0.97
CA ASN A 93 -9.84 5.39 0.67
C ASN A 93 -8.81 5.52 -0.46
N ALA A 94 -7.90 4.56 -0.56
CA ALA A 94 -6.87 4.53 -1.58
C ALA A 94 -7.39 4.72 -3.02
N LYS A 95 -8.54 4.12 -3.38
CA LYS A 95 -9.14 4.29 -4.73
C LYS A 95 -9.54 5.74 -5.03
N GLU A 96 -9.84 6.54 -4.02
CA GLU A 96 -10.27 7.94 -4.15
C GLU A 96 -9.08 8.88 -4.40
N PHE A 97 -7.86 8.34 -4.47
CA PHE A 97 -6.67 9.10 -4.89
C PHE A 97 -6.65 9.32 -6.40
N PHE A 98 -7.40 8.54 -7.17
CA PHE A 98 -7.52 8.67 -8.60
C PHE A 98 -8.90 9.22 -8.98
N ASP A 99 -8.93 10.28 -9.78
CA ASP A 99 -10.17 10.89 -10.25
C ASP A 99 -10.34 10.63 -11.75
N ASP A 100 -11.30 9.77 -12.11
CA ASP A 100 -11.59 9.42 -13.49
C ASP A 100 -12.07 10.60 -14.35
N SER A 101 -12.40 11.76 -13.77
CA SER A 101 -12.71 12.97 -14.51
C SER A 101 -11.47 13.80 -14.89
N VAL A 102 -10.32 13.58 -14.26
CA VAL A 102 -9.08 14.33 -14.52
C VAL A 102 -8.42 13.80 -15.81
N PRO A 103 -8.24 14.62 -16.86
CA PRO A 103 -7.59 14.18 -18.09
C PRO A 103 -6.12 13.76 -17.87
N GLN A 104 -5.56 13.04 -18.85
CA GLN A 104 -4.15 12.65 -18.85
C GLN A 104 -3.23 13.87 -18.70
N GLY A 105 -2.37 13.88 -17.69
CA GLY A 105 -1.39 14.94 -17.46
C GLY A 105 -1.96 16.22 -16.83
N GLU A 106 -3.20 16.19 -16.34
CA GLU A 106 -3.82 17.34 -15.66
C GLU A 106 -3.76 17.23 -14.14
N LEU A 107 -3.96 18.37 -13.47
CA LEU A 107 -3.90 18.47 -12.01
C LEU A 107 -5.10 17.78 -11.34
N ASN A 108 -4.83 16.75 -10.53
CA ASN A 108 -5.76 16.27 -9.52
C ASN A 108 -5.73 17.21 -8.31
N LYS A 109 -6.72 18.10 -8.24
CA LYS A 109 -6.79 19.17 -7.22
C LYS A 109 -6.91 18.65 -5.80
N SER A 110 -7.56 17.49 -5.59
CA SER A 110 -7.72 16.90 -4.26
C SER A 110 -6.40 16.40 -3.69
N ARG A 111 -5.46 16.02 -4.57
CA ARG A 111 -4.13 15.55 -4.17
C ARG A 111 -3.03 16.58 -4.39
N ASP A 112 -3.30 17.65 -5.15
CA ASP A 112 -2.32 18.63 -5.64
C ASP A 112 -1.13 17.96 -6.36
N LEU A 113 -1.46 17.00 -7.24
CA LEU A 113 -0.52 16.22 -8.03
C LEU A 113 -1.01 16.10 -9.47
N VAL A 114 -0.10 16.02 -10.42
CA VAL A 114 -0.44 15.74 -11.82
C VAL A 114 -0.82 14.26 -11.95
N GLN A 115 -1.94 13.97 -12.58
CA GLN A 115 -2.46 12.61 -12.71
C GLN A 115 -2.21 12.07 -14.11
N TYR A 116 -1.68 10.85 -14.17
CA TYR A 116 -1.49 10.10 -15.39
C TYR A 116 -2.26 8.78 -15.34
N ARG A 117 -2.82 8.38 -16.47
CA ARG A 117 -3.61 7.18 -16.66
C ARG A 117 -2.72 6.06 -17.16
N ASN A 118 -3.00 4.86 -16.68
CA ASN A 118 -2.40 3.64 -17.23
C ASN A 118 -2.95 3.38 -18.64
N GLY A 119 -2.09 2.98 -19.58
CA GLY A 119 -2.44 2.81 -20.99
C GLY A 119 -2.38 4.10 -21.81
N GLU A 120 -1.66 5.12 -21.35
CA GLU A 120 -1.51 6.40 -22.06
C GLU A 120 -0.03 6.76 -22.29
N SER A 121 0.23 7.91 -22.91
CA SER A 121 1.53 8.30 -23.47
C SER A 121 2.65 8.66 -22.47
N VAL A 122 2.37 8.64 -21.17
CA VAL A 122 3.35 9.02 -20.14
C VAL A 122 3.85 7.77 -19.44
N LYS A 123 5.16 7.71 -19.18
CA LYS A 123 5.79 6.60 -18.44
C LYS A 123 5.73 6.90 -16.93
N PRO A 124 5.52 5.90 -16.06
CA PRO A 124 5.74 6.09 -14.63
C PRO A 124 7.21 6.44 -14.35
N GLU A 125 7.43 7.17 -13.26
CA GLU A 125 8.73 7.58 -12.75
C GLU A 125 8.89 7.14 -11.30
N VAL A 126 10.15 7.15 -10.85
CA VAL A 126 10.46 6.91 -9.44
C VAL A 126 9.78 7.99 -8.60
N ASP A 127 9.31 7.58 -7.42
CA ASP A 127 8.53 8.36 -6.46
C ASP A 127 7.08 8.65 -6.86
N ASP A 128 6.60 8.15 -7.99
CA ASP A 128 5.19 8.26 -8.36
C ASP A 128 4.30 7.49 -7.36
N LEU A 129 3.14 8.07 -7.03
CA LEU A 129 2.08 7.42 -6.27
C LEU A 129 1.21 6.62 -7.24
N ILE A 130 1.33 5.30 -7.22
CA ILE A 130 0.52 4.41 -8.06
C ILE A 130 -0.80 4.05 -7.36
N VAL A 131 -1.92 4.06 -8.09
CA VAL A 131 -3.26 3.84 -7.54
C VAL A 131 -3.95 2.65 -8.19
N PHE A 132 -4.43 1.71 -7.36
CA PHE A 132 -5.26 0.58 -7.76
C PHE A 132 -6.69 0.78 -7.24
N THR A 133 -7.67 0.65 -8.13
CA THR A 133 -9.09 0.90 -7.80
C THR A 133 -9.95 -0.36 -7.75
N ASN A 134 -9.37 -1.53 -8.10
CA ASN A 134 -10.10 -2.79 -8.33
C ASN A 134 -10.62 -3.49 -7.05
N SER A 135 -10.39 -2.92 -5.86
CA SER A 135 -10.83 -3.47 -4.57
C SER A 135 -11.82 -2.53 -3.87
N LYS A 136 -12.48 -3.00 -2.79
CA LYS A 136 -13.47 -2.20 -2.05
C LYS A 136 -12.95 -0.81 -1.68
N TYR A 137 -11.71 -0.73 -1.20
CA TYR A 137 -11.05 0.50 -0.75
C TYR A 137 -9.96 0.97 -1.71
N GLY A 138 -9.60 0.17 -2.72
CA GLY A 138 -8.40 0.38 -3.53
C GLY A 138 -7.11 0.05 -2.79
N HIS A 139 -6.00 0.39 -3.42
CA HIS A 139 -4.67 0.30 -2.84
C HIS A 139 -3.74 1.36 -3.46
N VAL A 140 -2.75 1.82 -2.71
CA VAL A 140 -1.76 2.80 -3.16
C VAL A 140 -0.36 2.37 -2.73
N ALA A 141 0.63 2.70 -3.55
CA ALA A 141 2.04 2.40 -3.30
C ALA A 141 2.93 3.52 -3.88
N ILE A 142 4.22 3.45 -3.59
CA ILE A 142 5.23 4.36 -4.16
C ILE A 142 6.10 3.58 -5.14
N VAL A 143 6.31 4.11 -6.35
CA VAL A 143 7.23 3.52 -7.34
C VAL A 143 8.68 3.73 -6.86
N THR A 144 9.43 2.66 -6.64
CA THR A 144 10.82 2.71 -6.17
C THR A 144 11.84 2.59 -7.29
N GLU A 145 11.47 1.91 -8.38
CA GLU A 145 12.33 1.68 -9.52
C GLU A 145 11.51 1.63 -10.82
N VAL A 146 12.08 2.19 -11.89
CA VAL A 146 11.51 2.09 -13.24
C VAL A 146 12.59 1.55 -14.18
N LYS A 147 12.37 0.36 -14.72
CA LYS A 147 13.22 -0.24 -15.77
C LYS A 147 12.54 -0.14 -17.13
N SER A 148 13.09 -0.83 -18.12
CA SER A 148 12.53 -0.90 -19.47
C SER A 148 11.27 -1.77 -19.54
N ASN A 149 11.17 -2.79 -18.69
CA ASN A 149 10.14 -3.84 -18.76
C ASN A 149 9.38 -4.06 -17.44
N TYR A 150 9.73 -3.34 -16.38
CA TYR A 150 8.98 -3.38 -15.12
C TYR A 150 9.14 -2.08 -14.34
N ILE A 151 8.23 -1.91 -13.38
CA ILE A 151 8.40 -1.02 -12.24
C ILE A 151 8.48 -1.87 -10.95
N GLU A 152 9.19 -1.38 -9.95
CA GLU A 152 9.05 -1.86 -8.57
C GLU A 152 8.29 -0.82 -7.76
N VAL A 153 7.45 -1.28 -6.84
CA VAL A 153 6.76 -0.44 -5.87
C VAL A 153 7.10 -0.87 -4.45
N ILE A 154 6.94 0.04 -3.50
CA ILE A 154 6.94 -0.22 -2.06
C ILE A 154 5.61 0.20 -1.43
N GLN A 155 5.13 -0.59 -0.47
CA GLN A 155 3.76 -0.51 0.06
C GLN A 155 3.64 -0.96 1.52
N GLN A 156 2.69 -0.34 2.23
CA GLN A 156 2.17 -0.79 3.53
C GLN A 156 0.82 -1.49 3.37
N ASN A 157 0.38 -2.18 4.42
CA ASN A 157 -0.96 -2.76 4.51
C ASN A 157 -1.29 -3.82 3.44
N VAL A 158 -0.33 -4.69 3.17
CA VAL A 158 -0.49 -5.82 2.26
C VAL A 158 -0.21 -7.14 2.98
N TYR A 159 -0.92 -8.20 2.58
CA TYR A 159 -0.65 -9.56 3.07
C TYR A 159 0.67 -10.14 2.56
N GLY A 160 1.15 -9.63 1.43
CA GLY A 160 2.31 -10.13 0.71
C GLY A 160 3.60 -9.41 1.11
N LYS A 161 4.38 -9.08 0.10
CA LYS A 161 5.67 -8.41 0.25
C LYS A 161 5.48 -6.90 0.27
N THR A 162 6.32 -6.22 1.05
CA THR A 162 6.45 -4.76 1.06
C THR A 162 6.87 -4.22 -0.31
N ARG A 163 7.57 -5.03 -1.12
CA ARG A 163 7.96 -4.70 -2.50
C ARG A 163 7.34 -5.65 -3.51
N GLU A 164 6.85 -5.10 -4.60
CA GLU A 164 6.25 -5.86 -5.70
C GLU A 164 6.66 -5.26 -7.05
N GLN A 165 6.91 -6.13 -8.02
CA GLN A 165 7.24 -5.73 -9.38
C GLN A 165 6.04 -5.93 -10.29
N TYR A 166 5.75 -4.91 -11.10
CA TYR A 166 4.72 -4.96 -12.13
C TYR A 166 5.37 -4.81 -13.49
N GLU A 167 4.95 -5.63 -14.44
CA GLU A 167 5.38 -5.51 -15.83
C GLU A 167 5.08 -4.11 -16.37
N LEU A 168 5.98 -3.58 -17.19
CA LEU A 168 5.85 -2.31 -17.90
C LEU A 168 6.02 -2.57 -19.38
N VAL A 169 4.95 -2.37 -20.15
CA VAL A 169 4.93 -2.57 -21.59
C VAL A 169 4.75 -1.22 -22.28
N LEU A 170 5.53 -0.97 -23.33
CA LEU A 170 5.32 0.13 -24.27
C LEU A 170 4.77 -0.45 -25.57
N GLU A 171 3.52 -0.12 -25.90
CA GLU A 171 2.82 -0.60 -27.10
C GLU A 171 2.12 0.60 -27.75
N ASP A 172 2.34 0.82 -29.05
CA ASP A 172 1.75 1.94 -29.81
C ASP A 172 1.92 3.33 -29.16
N GLY A 173 3.04 3.54 -28.48
CA GLY A 173 3.34 4.80 -27.78
C GLY A 173 2.63 4.98 -26.43
N GLN A 174 1.95 3.94 -25.93
CA GLN A 174 1.24 3.92 -24.66
C GLN A 174 1.94 3.00 -23.66
N TYR A 175 1.99 3.42 -22.39
CA TYR A 175 2.60 2.67 -21.30
C TYR A 175 1.55 1.91 -20.49
N TYR A 176 1.73 0.61 -20.41
CA TYR A 176 0.88 -0.31 -19.66
C TYR A 176 1.65 -0.88 -18.47
N VAL A 177 1.15 -0.61 -17.27
CA VAL A 177 1.65 -1.19 -16.02
C VAL A 177 0.73 -2.34 -15.59
N GLY A 178 1.34 -3.48 -15.28
CA GLY A 178 0.68 -4.65 -14.71
C GLY A 178 -0.05 -5.52 -15.72
N THR A 179 -0.19 -6.81 -15.39
CA THR A 179 -0.88 -7.81 -16.23
C THR A 179 -2.24 -8.18 -15.65
N ILE A 180 -2.25 -8.89 -14.52
CA ILE A 180 -3.45 -9.33 -13.81
C ILE A 180 -4.00 -8.18 -12.96
N GLN A 181 -3.13 -7.56 -12.16
CA GLN A 181 -3.45 -6.36 -11.39
C GLN A 181 -2.93 -5.15 -12.14
N LYS A 182 -3.85 -4.29 -12.57
CA LYS A 182 -3.53 -3.05 -13.27
C LYS A 182 -3.91 -1.85 -12.38
N PRO A 183 -3.02 -0.87 -12.20
CA PRO A 183 -3.40 0.39 -11.60
C PRO A 183 -4.34 1.16 -12.55
N ALA A 184 -5.14 2.06 -11.98
CA ALA A 184 -5.85 3.07 -12.75
C ALA A 184 -4.85 4.07 -13.37
N GLY A 185 -3.77 4.34 -12.65
CA GLY A 185 -2.69 5.22 -13.09
C GLY A 185 -1.79 5.61 -11.92
N TRP A 186 -1.13 6.74 -12.07
CA TRP A 186 -0.22 7.27 -11.05
C TRP A 186 -0.28 8.80 -10.96
N LEU A 187 0.11 9.33 -9.81
CA LEU A 187 0.15 10.75 -9.52
C LEU A 187 1.58 11.20 -9.25
N ARG A 188 1.94 12.39 -9.72
CA ARG A 188 3.29 12.93 -9.66
C ARG A 188 3.32 14.34 -9.10
N LYS A 189 4.32 14.62 -8.27
CA LYS A 189 4.63 16.00 -7.88
C LYS A 189 5.48 16.62 -8.99
N GLY A 190 4.97 17.68 -9.61
CA GLY A 190 5.69 18.46 -10.61
C GLY A 190 6.81 19.30 -10.04
#